data_AF-A0AAN5YPZ9-F1
#
_entry.id   AF-A0AAN5YPZ9-F1
#
_cell.length_a   1.000
_cell.length_b   1.000
_cell.length_c   1.000
_cell.angle_alpha   90.00
_cell.angle_beta   90.00
_cell.angle_gamma   90.00
#
_symmetry.space_group_name_H-M   'P 1'
#
loop_
_entity.id
_entity.type
_entity.pdbx_description
1 polymer ?
#
loop_
_entity_poly.entity_id
_entity_poly.type
_entity_poly.pdbx_seq_one_letter_code
_entity_poly.pdbx_strand_id
1 'polypeptide(L)'
;MLLDAASDDLVDPDQIRRLLKELREVRMAKIRSGVDVLDAAATGGGGVALTGVGAMEIGESRGFVTGVVDGLRKIGASKEQARREQMAEEMANGGYDATQDDEDEMEF
;
A
#
# COMPACT_ATOMS: atom_id res chain seq x y z
N MET A 1 14.16 30.48 -3.15
CA MET A 1 14.76 31.11 -1.95
C MET A 1 16.28 31.27 -1.98
N LEU A 2 17.09 30.44 -2.66
CA LEU A 2 18.51 30.78 -2.91
C LEU A 2 18.69 31.44 -4.27
N LEU A 3 18.23 30.77 -5.34
CA LEU A 3 18.24 31.28 -6.71
C LEU A 3 17.38 32.53 -6.95
N ASP A 4 16.59 32.96 -5.98
CA ASP A 4 15.75 34.16 -6.08
C ASP A 4 16.37 35.37 -5.36
N ALA A 5 17.24 35.13 -4.37
CA ALA A 5 17.78 36.17 -3.48
C ALA A 5 19.28 36.39 -3.63
N ALA A 6 20.02 35.38 -4.12
CA ALA A 6 21.48 35.40 -4.26
C ALA A 6 21.91 34.68 -5.55
N SER A 7 21.26 34.99 -6.68
CA SER A 7 21.58 34.38 -7.97
C SER A 7 22.88 34.90 -8.58
N ASP A 8 23.27 36.11 -8.22
CA ASP A 8 24.49 36.81 -8.65
C ASP A 8 25.76 36.18 -8.07
N ASP A 9 25.67 35.50 -6.92
CA ASP A 9 26.77 34.74 -6.33
C ASP A 9 27.03 33.39 -7.00
N LEU A 10 26.20 33.00 -7.98
CA LEU A 10 26.22 31.68 -8.60
C LEU A 10 26.68 31.74 -10.05
N VAL A 11 27.47 30.74 -10.45
CA VAL A 11 27.83 30.54 -11.85
C VAL A 11 26.64 29.90 -12.58
N ASP A 12 26.19 30.52 -13.66
CA ASP A 12 25.08 30.06 -14.52
C ASP A 12 23.79 29.68 -13.77
N PRO A 13 23.16 30.62 -13.03
CA PRO A 13 21.98 30.34 -12.20
C PRO A 13 20.78 29.80 -13.00
N ASP A 14 20.64 30.17 -14.27
CA ASP A 14 19.58 29.66 -15.14
C ASP A 14 19.76 28.18 -15.49
N GLN A 15 21.00 27.74 -15.68
CA GLN A 15 21.29 26.32 -15.90
C GLN A 15 20.99 25.52 -14.64
N ILE A 16 21.40 26.01 -13.47
CA ILE A 16 21.09 25.39 -12.17
C ILE A 16 19.57 25.26 -12.01
N ARG A 17 18.81 26.33 -12.29
CA ARG A 17 17.35 26.31 -12.22
C ARG A 17 16.73 25.25 -13.13
N ARG A 18 17.23 25.11 -14.36
CA ARG A 18 16.78 24.10 -15.31
C ARG A 18 17.08 22.68 -14.82
N LEU A 19 18.31 22.42 -14.37
CA LEU A 19 18.72 21.11 -13.85
C LEU A 19 17.92 20.69 -12.62
N LEU A 20 17.66 21.62 -11.70
CA LEU A 20 16.81 21.35 -10.53
C LEU A 20 15.37 21.01 -10.92
N LYS A 21 14.84 21.66 -11.96
CA LYS A 21 13.49 21.36 -12.49
C LYS A 21 13.45 19.96 -13.10
N GLU A 22 14.42 19.61 -13.95
CA GLU A 22 14.54 18.29 -14.57
C GLU A 22 14.71 17.19 -13.49
N LEU A 23 15.56 17.43 -12.48
CA LEU A 23 15.75 16.49 -11.38
C LEU A 23 14.46 16.27 -10.59
N ARG A 24 13.72 17.34 -10.26
CA ARG A 24 12.44 17.24 -9.56
C ARG A 24 11.43 16.43 -10.37
N GLU A 25 11.37 16.64 -11.68
CA GLU A 25 10.45 15.93 -12.57
C GLU A 25 10.72 14.43 -12.59
N VAL A 26 11.99 14.03 -12.71
CA VAL A 26 12.41 12.63 -12.64
C VAL A 26 12.11 12.03 -11.27
N ARG A 27 12.39 12.74 -10.18
CA ARG A 27 12.14 12.24 -8.82
C ARG A 27 10.64 12.07 -8.54
N MET A 28 9.80 12.98 -9.01
CA MET A 28 8.34 12.83 -8.93
C MET A 28 7.81 11.66 -9.78
N ALA A 29 8.38 11.44 -10.97
CA ALA A 29 8.03 10.27 -11.78
C ALA A 29 8.36 8.95 -11.07
N LYS A 30 9.54 8.87 -10.42
CA LYS A 30 9.96 7.69 -9.64
C LYS A 30 9.07 7.42 -8.43
N ILE A 31 8.62 8.47 -7.75
CA ILE A 31 7.67 8.33 -6.62
C ILE A 31 6.35 7.73 -7.12
N ARG A 32 5.84 8.21 -8.26
CA ARG A 32 4.62 7.66 -8.86
C ARG A 32 4.77 6.21 -9.27
N SER A 33 5.89 5.80 -9.89
CA SER A 33 6.13 4.38 -10.18
C SER A 33 6.27 3.53 -8.91
N GLY A 34 6.71 4.12 -7.80
CA GLY A 34 6.75 3.45 -6.50
C GLY A 34 5.37 3.15 -5.91
N VAL A 35 4.30 3.78 -6.40
CA VAL A 35 2.92 3.55 -5.96
C VAL A 35 2.46 2.14 -6.30
N ASP A 36 2.95 1.54 -7.38
CA ASP A 36 2.59 0.17 -7.78
C ASP A 36 2.97 -0.86 -6.71
N VAL A 37 3.99 -0.56 -5.90
CA VAL A 37 4.45 -1.41 -4.79
C VAL A 37 3.56 -1.27 -3.55
N LEU A 38 2.74 -0.21 -3.46
CA LEU A 38 1.87 0.03 -2.30
C LEU A 38 0.75 -1.01 -2.17
N ASP A 39 0.27 -1.59 -3.27
CA ASP A 39 -0.79 -2.61 -3.22
C ASP A 39 -0.33 -3.86 -2.46
N ALA A 40 0.86 -4.35 -2.79
CA ALA A 40 1.51 -5.47 -2.10
C ALA A 40 1.81 -5.14 -0.62
N ALA A 41 2.25 -3.91 -0.34
CA ALA A 41 2.55 -3.49 1.03
C ALA A 41 1.27 -3.35 1.90
N ALA A 42 0.19 -2.82 1.32
CA ALA A 42 -1.05 -2.57 2.05
C ALA A 42 -1.81 -3.85 2.42
N THR A 43 -1.72 -4.89 1.58
CA THR A 43 -2.41 -6.18 1.78
C THR A 43 -1.60 -7.17 2.62
N GLY A 44 -0.26 -7.14 2.54
CA GLY A 44 0.64 -8.05 3.27
C GLY A 44 1.11 -7.56 4.64
N GLY A 45 0.64 -6.40 5.12
CA GLY A 45 1.12 -5.81 6.38
C GLY A 45 2.56 -5.27 6.32
N GLY A 46 3.10 -5.06 5.11
CA GLY A 46 4.45 -4.59 4.87
C GLY A 46 4.60 -3.06 4.84
N GLY A 47 5.84 -2.59 4.80
CA GLY A 47 6.20 -1.19 4.58
C GLY A 47 6.91 -0.99 3.23
N VAL A 48 6.83 0.22 2.67
CA VAL A 48 7.58 0.60 1.47
C VAL A 48 8.81 1.39 1.87
N ALA A 49 9.98 0.98 1.37
CA ALA A 49 11.22 1.72 1.56
C ALA A 49 11.23 2.98 0.68
N LEU A 50 11.28 4.16 1.30
CA LEU A 50 11.37 5.46 0.61
C LEU A 50 12.82 5.96 0.56
N THR A 51 13.75 5.10 0.15
CA THR A 51 15.17 5.43 0.09
C THR A 51 15.44 6.53 -0.92
N GLY A 52 16.12 7.59 -0.49
CA GLY A 52 16.47 8.72 -1.37
C GLY A 52 15.34 9.70 -1.63
N VAL A 53 14.16 9.54 -1.02
CA VAL A 53 13.04 10.48 -1.12
C VAL A 53 13.23 11.62 -0.12
N GLY A 54 13.11 12.86 -0.58
CA GLY A 54 13.26 14.06 0.24
C GLY A 54 11.98 14.47 0.96
N ALA A 55 12.10 15.34 1.97
CA ALA A 55 10.93 15.84 2.73
C ALA A 55 9.90 16.56 1.84
N MET A 56 10.35 17.33 0.83
CA MET A 56 9.46 18.06 -0.08
C MET A 56 8.63 17.13 -0.97
N GLU A 57 9.26 16.06 -1.45
CA GLU A 57 8.63 15.01 -2.24
C GLU A 57 7.59 14.22 -1.44
N ILE A 58 7.90 13.92 -0.18
CA ILE A 58 6.96 13.32 0.75
C ILE A 58 5.80 14.29 0.98
N GLY A 59 6.09 15.57 1.23
CA GLY A 59 5.06 16.60 1.45
C GLY A 59 4.04 16.68 0.32
N GLU A 60 4.49 16.61 -0.93
CA GLU A 60 3.63 16.67 -2.12
C GLU A 60 2.80 15.39 -2.34
N SER A 61 3.37 14.21 -2.05
CA SER A 61 2.71 12.92 -2.31
C SER A 61 1.91 12.37 -1.12
N ARG A 62 2.15 12.88 0.09
CA ARG A 62 1.61 12.33 1.35
C ARG A 62 0.11 12.15 1.33
N GLY A 63 -0.65 13.17 0.94
CA GLY A 63 -2.12 13.12 0.99
C GLY A 63 -2.70 12.00 0.11
N PHE A 64 -2.14 11.83 -1.09
CA PHE A 64 -2.55 10.77 -2.00
C PHE A 64 -2.14 9.39 -1.48
N VAL A 65 -0.87 9.20 -1.15
CA VAL A 65 -0.32 7.89 -0.74
C VAL A 65 -1.01 7.38 0.53
N THR A 66 -1.16 8.24 1.54
CA THR A 66 -1.83 7.85 2.79
C THR A 66 -3.29 7.50 2.58
N GLY A 67 -4.03 8.28 1.77
CA GLY A 67 -5.42 7.99 1.44
C GLY A 67 -5.61 6.66 0.73
N VAL A 68 -4.73 6.33 -0.25
CA VAL A 68 -4.77 5.04 -0.96
C VAL A 68 -4.47 3.88 -0.02
N VAL A 69 -3.40 3.97 0.78
CA VAL A 69 -3.00 2.89 1.71
C VAL A 69 -4.09 2.64 2.76
N ASP A 70 -4.69 3.69 3.32
CA ASP A 70 -5.77 3.54 4.29
C ASP A 70 -7.01 2.91 3.65
N GLY A 71 -7.33 3.28 2.41
CA GLY A 71 -8.40 2.66 1.62
C GLY A 71 -8.15 1.16 1.39
N LEU A 72 -6.97 0.80 0.89
CA LEU A 72 -6.57 -0.58 0.64
C LEU A 72 -6.60 -1.43 1.92
N ARG A 73 -6.14 -0.87 3.06
CA ARG A 73 -6.20 -1.55 4.36
C ARG A 73 -7.62 -1.81 4.82
N LYS A 74 -8.55 -0.87 4.66
CA LYS A 74 -9.97 -1.07 4.97
C LYS A 74 -10.59 -2.17 4.12
N ILE A 75 -10.28 -2.18 2.83
CA ILE A 75 -10.76 -3.22 1.91
C ILE A 75 -10.17 -4.58 2.28
N GLY A 76 -8.87 -4.65 2.56
CA GLY A 76 -8.19 -5.87 2.98
C GLY A 76 -8.77 -6.44 4.27
N ALA A 77 -8.99 -5.60 5.29
CA ALA A 77 -9.62 -6.01 6.54
C ALA A 77 -11.04 -6.55 6.34
N SER A 78 -11.85 -5.87 5.52
CA SER A 78 -13.21 -6.31 5.19
C SER A 78 -13.23 -7.65 4.44
N LYS A 79 -12.32 -7.86 3.48
CA LYS A 79 -12.19 -9.15 2.77
C LYS A 79 -11.77 -10.29 3.70
N GLU A 80 -10.82 -10.05 4.60
CA GLU A 80 -10.36 -11.06 5.55
C GLU A 80 -11.45 -11.41 6.58
N GLN A 81 -12.22 -10.41 7.05
CA GLN A 81 -13.37 -10.67 7.91
C GLN A 81 -14.44 -11.51 7.22
N ALA A 82 -14.83 -11.14 5.99
CA ALA A 82 -15.82 -11.91 5.22
C ALA A 82 -15.36 -13.36 4.97
N ARG A 83 -14.06 -13.56 4.68
CA ARG A 83 -13.48 -14.91 4.55
C ARG A 83 -13.55 -15.69 5.87
N ARG A 84 -13.27 -15.04 6.99
CA ARG A 84 -13.33 -15.68 8.31
C ARG A 84 -14.75 -16.01 8.74
N GLU A 85 -15.72 -15.16 8.40
CA GLU A 85 -17.15 -15.42 8.63
C GLU A 85 -17.64 -16.59 7.78
N GLN A 86 -17.31 -16.64 6.49
CA GLN A 86 -17.64 -17.78 5.62
C GLN A 86 -17.04 -19.09 6.12
N MET A 87 -15.77 -19.09 6.53
CA MET A 87 -15.15 -20.29 7.12
C MET A 87 -15.82 -20.70 8.45
N ALA A 88 -16.24 -19.73 9.27
CA ALA A 88 -16.96 -20.02 10.50
C ALA A 88 -18.38 -20.56 10.23
N GLU A 89 -19.07 -20.06 9.21
CA GLU A 89 -20.37 -20.55 8.77
C GLU A 89 -20.28 -21.95 8.17
N GLU A 90 -19.27 -22.23 7.34
CA GLU A 90 -18.99 -23.58 6.82
C GLU A 90 -18.67 -24.57 7.94
N MET A 91 -17.87 -24.16 8.93
CA MET A 91 -17.56 -24.99 10.10
C MET A 91 -18.77 -25.21 11.01
N ALA A 92 -19.67 -24.23 11.11
CA ALA A 92 -20.92 -24.34 11.86
C ALA A 92 -21.96 -25.23 11.14
N ASN A 93 -22.01 -25.20 9.81
CA ASN A 93 -22.93 -26.03 9.02
C ASN A 93 -22.42 -27.47 8.80
N GLY A 94 -21.11 -27.73 8.89
CA GLY A 94 -20.52 -29.07 8.73
C GLY A 94 -20.67 -30.02 9.92
N GLY A 95 -21.31 -29.58 11.01
CA GLY A 95 -21.44 -30.35 12.26
C GLY A 95 -22.60 -31.35 12.34
N TYR A 96 -23.35 -31.58 11.25
CA TYR A 96 -24.61 -32.34 11.28
C TYR A 96 -24.65 -33.60 10.39
N ASP A 97 -23.51 -34.15 9.98
CA ASP A 97 -23.46 -35.34 9.09
C ASP A 97 -22.55 -36.49 9.60
N ALA A 98 -22.05 -36.43 10.84
CA ALA A 98 -21.09 -37.42 11.37
C ALA A 98 -21.63 -38.30 12.52
N THR A 99 -22.95 -38.43 12.67
CA THR A 99 -23.55 -39.25 13.75
C THR A 99 -24.73 -40.14 13.32
N GLN A 100 -24.85 -40.51 12.05
CA GLN A 100 -25.86 -41.48 11.60
C GLN A 100 -25.27 -42.44 10.56
N ASP A 101 -24.37 -43.35 10.94
CA ASP A 101 -24.19 -44.59 10.17
C ASP A 101 -23.46 -45.73 10.92
N ASP A 102 -23.63 -45.88 12.24
CA ASP A 102 -23.02 -46.99 13.01
C ASP A 102 -24.00 -47.63 14.01
N GLU A 103 -25.26 -47.88 13.63
CA GLU A 103 -26.23 -48.60 14.49
C GLU A 103 -27.07 -49.68 13.77
N ASP A 104 -26.54 -50.41 12.79
CA ASP A 104 -27.23 -51.58 12.21
C ASP A 104 -26.33 -52.83 12.07
N GLU A 105 -25.70 -53.26 13.17
CA GLU A 105 -25.11 -54.60 13.26
C GLU A 105 -25.42 -55.27 14.61
N MET A 106 -26.69 -55.66 14.82
CA MET A 106 -27.05 -56.72 15.77
C MET A 106 -28.14 -57.62 15.17
N GLU A 107 -27.74 -58.69 14.49
CA GLU A 107 -28.61 -59.82 14.18
C GLU A 107 -28.16 -61.05 14.99
N PHE A 108 -29.14 -61.65 15.68
CA PHE A 108 -29.05 -62.73 16.67
C PHE A 108 -28.76 -64.11 16.07
#